data_AF-A2HF35-F1
#
_entry.id   AF-A2HF35-F1
#
_cell.length_a   1.000
_cell.length_b   1.000
_cell.length_c   1.000
_cell.angle_alpha   90.00
_cell.angle_beta   90.00
_cell.angle_gamma   90.00
#
_symmetry.space_group_name_H-M   'P 1'
#
loop_
_entity.id
_entity.type
_entity.pdbx_description
1 polymer ?
#
loop_
_entity_poly.entity_id
_entity_poly.type
_entity_poly.pdbx_seq_one_letter_code
_entity_poly.pdbx_strand_id
1 'polypeptide(L)'
;MVGNRMWWCRQRIDHPLRQLMTFPKDDQLIYKIQFLGLELDDLRSADLGELKSMFRNEQMAINAQDIARKFPIVEIDTRYQPISDQIINIIIEASFPFKWDPHVTHDTLSFWIFIEDGNGEKMYLAQEVQIDRHLANDGFKFEYLVPVCESHKYLVTMTSSRFLGVGDSQSIYIKNSDRATFDSFESNPPNLRPLPVTSIENIEHRKLFGFEFFNPVQSQVFFQTYRTDESLLICAPTAAGKTSIAELAICRLFSTHPEQKAVYLAPLKAIVTERVQDWRMKFGDKLIELT
;
A
#
# COMPACT_ATOMS: atom_id res chain seq x y z
N MET A 1 14.35 24.77 13.52
CA MET A 1 15.38 25.74 13.96
C MET A 1 14.79 26.86 14.80
N VAL A 2 13.82 27.65 14.30
CA VAL A 2 13.22 28.77 15.06
C VAL A 2 12.56 28.33 16.37
N GLY A 3 11.71 27.29 16.33
CA GLY A 3 11.04 26.77 17.53
C GLY A 3 12.00 26.28 18.61
N ASN A 4 13.08 25.60 18.21
CA ASN A 4 14.08 25.04 19.13
C ASN A 4 15.25 26.01 19.42
N ARG A 5 15.22 27.23 18.87
CA ARG A 5 16.26 28.27 19.01
C ARG A 5 17.70 27.75 18.85
N MET A 6 17.91 26.87 17.87
CA MET A 6 19.18 26.22 17.59
C MET A 6 19.45 26.14 16.08
N TRP A 7 20.73 26.05 15.71
CA TRP A 7 21.16 25.89 14.33
C TRP A 7 21.26 24.41 13.98
N TRP A 8 20.54 24.00 12.94
CA TRP A 8 20.64 22.66 12.36
C TRP A 8 21.14 22.80 10.92
N CYS A 9 22.46 22.80 10.76
CA CYS A 9 23.13 22.96 9.48
C CYS A 9 24.05 21.76 9.20
N ARG A 10 24.55 21.62 7.97
CA ARG A 10 25.47 20.51 7.58
C ARG A 10 26.70 20.39 8.49
N GLN A 11 27.12 21.49 9.12
CA GLN A 11 28.26 21.51 10.05
C GLN A 11 27.90 21.05 11.48
N ARG A 12 26.62 20.70 11.75
CA ARG A 12 26.10 20.20 13.04
C ARG A 12 26.66 20.93 14.27
N ILE A 13 26.64 22.28 14.23
CA ILE A 13 27.24 23.13 15.26
C ILE A 13 26.61 22.89 16.65
N ASP A 14 25.29 22.70 16.71
CA ASP A 14 24.57 22.39 17.94
C ASP A 14 24.28 20.89 18.05
N HIS A 15 24.50 20.33 19.24
CA HIS A 15 24.23 18.91 19.52
C HIS A 15 22.70 18.64 19.63
N PRO A 16 22.15 17.54 19.07
CA PRO A 16 20.71 17.26 19.02
C PRO A 16 20.02 17.28 20.39
N LEU A 17 20.71 16.79 21.43
CA LEU A 17 20.17 16.68 22.79
C LEU A 17 19.85 18.03 23.44
N ARG A 18 20.36 19.13 22.88
CA ARG A 18 20.00 20.49 23.30
C ARG A 18 18.49 20.72 23.31
N GLN A 19 17.74 19.98 22.49
CA GLN A 19 16.27 20.05 22.38
C GLN A 19 15.53 19.48 23.59
N LEU A 20 16.16 18.61 24.38
CA LEU A 20 15.56 17.98 25.56
C LEU A 20 16.07 18.58 26.88
N MET A 21 17.06 19.46 26.80
CA MET A 21 17.75 20.00 27.97
C MET A 21 17.07 21.27 28.48
N THR A 22 17.09 21.43 29.79
CA THR A 22 16.56 22.59 30.50
C THR A 22 17.68 23.54 30.89
N PHE A 23 17.67 24.74 30.31
CA PHE A 23 18.64 25.79 30.64
C PHE A 23 18.21 26.56 31.90
N PRO A 24 19.11 26.86 32.84
CA PRO A 24 20.57 26.67 32.80
C PRO A 24 21.07 25.36 33.44
N LYS A 25 20.17 24.49 33.93
CA LYS A 25 20.52 23.29 34.70
C LYS A 25 21.45 22.33 33.95
N ASP A 26 21.25 22.19 32.65
CA ASP A 26 21.93 21.20 31.82
C ASP A 26 23.07 21.78 30.96
N ASP A 27 23.45 23.06 31.16
CA ASP A 27 24.53 23.74 30.42
C ASP A 27 25.88 23.03 30.55
N GLN A 28 26.20 22.57 31.77
CA GLN A 28 27.46 21.87 32.03
C GLN A 28 27.50 20.50 31.37
N LEU A 29 26.34 19.86 31.21
CA LEU A 29 26.21 18.55 30.58
C LEU A 29 26.46 18.67 29.07
N ILE A 30 25.78 19.61 28.40
CA ILE A 30 25.91 19.79 26.95
C ILE A 30 27.31 20.24 26.54
N TYR A 31 27.91 21.18 27.28
CA TYR A 31 29.28 21.63 27.02
C TYR A 31 30.27 20.47 27.13
N LYS A 32 30.08 19.59 28.11
CA LYS A 32 30.96 18.45 28.31
C LYS A 32 30.81 17.38 27.23
N ILE A 33 29.58 17.11 26.79
CA ILE A 33 29.31 16.23 25.65
C ILE A 33 30.02 16.76 24.40
N GLN A 34 29.87 18.05 24.11
CA GLN A 34 30.49 18.70 22.96
C GLN A 34 32.03 18.72 23.06
N PHE A 35 32.58 18.97 24.25
CA PHE A 35 34.03 18.94 24.47
C PHE A 35 34.62 17.54 24.27
N LEU A 36 33.89 16.49 24.66
CA LEU A 36 34.29 15.11 24.44
C LEU A 36 34.04 14.63 23.00
N GLY A 37 33.31 15.39 22.19
CA GLY A 37 32.99 15.05 20.80
C GLY A 37 32.09 13.83 20.66
N LEU A 38 31.27 13.53 21.67
CA LEU A 38 30.37 12.37 21.67
C LEU A 38 29.13 12.66 20.83
N GLU A 39 28.79 11.75 19.91
CA GLU A 39 27.55 11.80 19.16
C GLU A 39 26.39 11.13 19.91
N LEU A 40 25.17 11.28 19.39
CA LEU A 40 23.98 10.69 19.99
C LEU A 40 24.08 9.16 20.08
N ASP A 41 24.58 8.52 19.02
CA ASP A 41 24.69 7.07 18.94
C ASP A 41 25.73 6.55 19.93
N ASP A 42 26.87 7.23 20.05
CA ASP A 42 27.92 6.91 21.05
C ASP A 42 27.33 6.90 22.47
N LEU A 43 26.56 7.93 22.83
CA LEU A 43 25.94 8.03 24.16
C LEU A 43 24.93 6.90 24.43
N ARG A 44 24.29 6.37 23.39
CA ARG A 44 23.26 5.33 23.51
C ARG A 44 23.87 3.93 23.59
N SER A 45 24.87 3.65 22.76
CA SER A 45 25.51 2.34 22.65
C SER A 45 26.64 2.11 23.65
N ALA A 46 27.28 3.18 24.15
CA ALA A 46 28.40 3.05 25.08
C ALA A 46 28.00 2.38 26.40
N ASP A 47 28.96 1.63 26.97
CA ASP A 47 28.80 1.07 28.30
C ASP A 47 28.78 2.18 29.36
N LEU A 48 27.94 2.00 30.38
CA LEU A 48 27.79 3.00 31.43
C LEU A 48 29.10 3.18 32.22
N GLY A 49 29.91 2.13 32.39
CA GLY A 49 31.20 2.22 33.06
C GLY A 49 32.18 3.11 32.32
N GLU A 50 32.22 2.99 30.99
CA GLU A 50 33.04 3.83 30.12
C GLU A 50 32.60 5.29 30.17
N LEU A 51 31.29 5.55 30.02
CA LEU A 51 30.75 6.91 30.10
C LEU A 51 31.03 7.56 31.47
N LYS A 52 30.91 6.81 32.57
CA LYS A 52 31.26 7.31 33.91
C LYS A 52 32.73 7.75 34.00
N SER A 53 33.63 6.97 33.41
CA SER A 53 35.06 7.29 33.35
C SER A 53 35.33 8.55 32.51
N MET A 54 34.74 8.63 31.31
CA MET A 54 34.90 9.78 30.40
C MET A 54 34.38 11.08 31.02
N PHE A 55 33.19 11.03 31.63
CA PHE A 55 32.59 12.19 32.26
C PHE A 55 33.23 12.53 33.61
N ARG A 56 33.98 11.64 34.26
CA ARG A 56 34.51 11.85 35.64
C ARG A 56 33.42 12.29 36.64
N ASN A 57 32.16 12.00 36.35
CA ASN A 57 30.98 12.35 37.13
C ASN A 57 29.88 11.35 36.79
N GLU A 58 29.57 10.49 37.75
CA GLU A 58 28.67 9.36 37.51
C GLU A 58 27.24 9.78 37.20
N GLN A 59 26.70 10.74 37.95
CA GLN A 59 25.33 11.18 37.76
C GLN A 59 25.16 11.86 36.40
N MET A 60 26.17 12.61 35.97
CA MET A 60 26.18 13.28 34.68
C MET A 60 26.17 12.28 33.52
N ALA A 61 26.97 11.21 33.62
CA ALA A 61 26.99 10.12 32.63
C ALA A 61 25.64 9.39 32.54
N ILE A 62 25.04 9.07 33.70
CA ILE A 62 23.72 8.41 33.76
C ILE A 62 22.65 9.29 33.12
N ASN A 63 22.63 10.59 33.47
CA ASN A 63 21.68 11.53 32.90
C ASN A 63 21.89 11.70 31.38
N ALA A 64 23.14 11.78 30.91
CA ALA A 64 23.44 11.88 29.48
C ALA A 64 22.85 10.70 28.71
N GLN A 65 23.08 9.48 29.19
CA GLN A 65 22.62 8.26 28.55
C GLN A 65 21.10 8.10 28.61
N ASP A 66 20.45 8.43 29.73
CA ASP A 66 18.98 8.38 29.83
C ASP A 66 18.32 9.38 28.87
N ILE A 67 18.83 10.61 28.77
CA ILE A 67 18.33 11.61 27.82
C ILE A 67 18.57 11.13 26.37
N ALA A 68 19.75 10.56 26.08
CA ALA A 68 20.07 10.05 24.75
C ALA A 68 19.16 8.90 24.31
N ARG A 69 18.81 7.98 25.23
CA ARG A 69 17.87 6.87 24.97
C ARG A 69 16.42 7.32 24.76
N LYS A 70 16.04 8.47 25.33
CA LYS A 70 14.69 9.07 25.19
C LYS A 70 14.57 9.96 23.96
N PHE A 71 15.69 10.40 23.38
CA PHE A 71 15.66 11.20 22.16
C PHE A 71 15.05 10.38 21.01
N PRO A 72 13.98 10.88 20.35
CA PRO A 72 13.31 10.13 19.31
C PRO A 72 14.24 9.81 18.14
N ILE A 73 14.11 8.59 17.62
CA ILE A 73 14.76 8.13 16.40
C ILE A 73 13.72 7.42 15.56
N VAL A 74 13.85 7.54 14.24
CA VAL A 74 13.09 6.77 13.27
C VAL A 74 14.10 6.13 12.32
N GLU A 75 13.87 4.86 12.02
CA GLU A 75 14.62 4.10 11.02
C GLU A 75 13.59 3.55 10.03
N ILE A 76 13.86 3.70 8.73
CA ILE A 76 12.98 3.20 7.68
C ILE A 76 13.68 2.12 6.85
N ASP A 77 12.98 1.02 6.60
CA ASP A 77 13.31 0.09 5.52
C ASP A 77 12.27 0.20 4.42
N THR A 78 12.74 0.38 3.19
CA THR A 78 11.89 0.66 2.05
C THR A 78 12.05 -0.41 0.99
N ARG A 79 10.91 -0.87 0.48
CA ARG A 79 10.82 -1.85 -0.59
C ARG A 79 9.84 -1.35 -1.63
N TYR A 80 9.95 -1.86 -2.85
CA TYR A 80 8.98 -1.57 -3.90
C TYR A 80 8.40 -2.86 -4.48
N GLN A 81 7.17 -2.75 -4.95
CA GLN A 81 6.48 -3.78 -5.70
C GLN A 81 5.92 -3.17 -6.99
N PRO A 82 6.41 -3.60 -8.16
CA PRO A 82 5.85 -3.20 -9.44
C PRO A 82 4.40 -3.68 -9.58
N ILE A 83 3.48 -2.75 -9.88
CA ILE A 83 2.06 -3.07 -10.11
C ILE A 83 1.78 -3.08 -11.62
N SER A 84 2.30 -2.08 -12.34
CA SER A 84 2.28 -2.00 -13.80
C SER A 84 3.58 -1.36 -14.33
N ASP A 85 3.64 -1.12 -15.63
CA ASP A 85 4.67 -0.32 -16.28
C ASP A 85 4.66 1.16 -15.85
N GLN A 86 3.52 1.64 -15.34
CA GLN A 86 3.28 3.04 -14.96
C GLN A 86 3.21 3.28 -13.46
N ILE A 87 2.87 2.27 -12.65
CA ILE A 87 2.63 2.45 -11.21
C ILE A 87 3.43 1.42 -10.42
N ILE A 88 4.06 1.88 -9.34
CA ILE A 88 4.71 1.05 -8.34
C ILE A 88 4.11 1.29 -6.96
N ASN A 89 4.09 0.25 -6.13
CA ASN A 89 3.81 0.37 -4.71
C ASN A 89 5.13 0.52 -3.96
N ILE A 90 5.30 1.61 -3.21
CA ILE A 90 6.40 1.81 -2.27
C ILE A 90 5.90 1.44 -0.88
N ILE A 91 6.61 0.50 -0.27
CA ILE A 91 6.36 -0.01 1.07
C ILE A 91 7.44 0.57 2.00
N ILE A 92 7.02 1.22 3.07
CA ILE A 92 7.90 1.82 4.09
C ILE A 92 7.62 1.10 5.41
N GLU A 93 8.56 0.29 5.86
CA GLU A 93 8.56 -0.34 7.19
C GLU A 93 9.30 0.61 8.15
N ALA A 94 8.55 1.37 8.95
CA ALA A 94 9.11 2.32 9.90
C ALA A 94 9.24 1.69 11.29
N SER A 95 10.41 1.85 11.90
CA SER A 95 10.69 1.45 13.27
C SER A 95 11.18 2.64 14.10
N PHE A 96 10.91 2.57 15.41
CA PHE A 96 11.15 3.69 16.33
C PHE A 96 12.00 3.22 17.51
N PRO A 97 13.29 2.97 17.31
CA PRO A 97 14.16 2.37 18.32
C PRO A 97 14.54 3.42 19.38
N PHE A 98 13.61 3.85 20.22
CA PHE A 98 13.90 4.74 21.33
C PHE A 98 12.97 4.47 22.52
N LYS A 99 13.35 4.93 23.71
CA LYS A 99 12.52 4.78 24.90
C LYS A 99 11.46 5.88 24.92
N TRP A 100 10.19 5.52 24.72
CA TRP A 100 9.08 6.47 24.83
C TRP A 100 8.98 7.06 26.24
N ASP A 101 9.03 8.39 26.33
CA ASP A 101 8.86 9.14 27.58
C ASP A 101 7.81 10.25 27.35
N PRO A 102 6.62 10.18 27.99
CA PRO A 102 5.55 11.17 27.82
C PRO A 102 5.96 12.62 28.13
N HIS A 103 6.99 12.84 28.96
CA HIS A 103 7.50 14.20 29.23
C HIS A 103 8.25 14.80 28.02
N VAL A 104 8.81 13.94 27.17
CA VAL A 104 9.53 14.33 25.97
C VAL A 104 8.62 14.24 24.75
N THR A 105 8.03 13.08 24.52
CA THR A 105 7.29 12.76 23.30
C THR A 105 5.84 13.20 23.33
N HIS A 106 5.29 13.51 24.51
CA HIS A 106 3.85 13.64 24.73
C HIS A 106 3.11 12.34 24.34
N ASP A 107 1.82 12.45 24.05
CA ASP A 107 0.97 11.31 23.66
C ASP A 107 1.25 10.84 22.23
N THR A 108 1.59 11.78 21.32
CA THR A 108 1.89 11.48 19.91
C THR A 108 3.07 12.29 19.37
N LEU A 109 3.72 11.73 18.35
CA LEU A 109 4.74 12.38 17.54
C LEU A 109 4.30 12.50 16.10
N SER A 110 4.45 13.70 15.53
CA SER A 110 4.24 13.91 14.10
C SER A 110 5.51 13.64 13.30
N PHE A 111 5.35 12.91 12.19
CA PHE A 111 6.38 12.71 11.18
C PHE A 111 5.84 13.05 9.79
N TRP A 112 6.65 13.70 8.98
CA TRP A 112 6.41 13.86 7.55
C TRP A 112 7.06 12.71 6.79
N ILE A 113 6.30 12.13 5.86
CA ILE A 113 6.78 11.20 4.86
C ILE A 113 6.80 11.93 3.52
N PHE A 114 7.98 11.93 2.89
CA PHE A 114 8.20 12.46 1.55
C PHE A 114 8.63 11.33 0.63
N ILE A 115 8.02 11.28 -0.55
CA ILE A 115 8.49 10.46 -1.66
C ILE A 115 8.77 11.42 -2.81
N GLU A 116 10.04 11.53 -3.18
CA GLU A 116 10.49 12.41 -4.25
C GLU A 116 11.29 11.63 -5.31
N ASP A 117 11.40 12.24 -6.48
CA ASP A 117 12.26 11.76 -7.54
C ASP A 117 13.73 11.81 -7.13
N GLY A 118 14.56 10.91 -7.65
CA GLY A 118 15.97 10.81 -7.30
C GLY A 118 16.80 12.06 -7.60
N ASN A 119 16.32 12.93 -8.50
CA ASN A 119 16.93 14.21 -8.81
C ASN A 119 16.34 15.39 -8.01
N GLY A 120 15.29 15.14 -7.20
CA GLY A 120 14.58 16.18 -6.46
C GLY A 120 13.70 17.10 -7.31
N GLU A 121 13.44 16.74 -8.57
CA GLU A 121 12.65 17.58 -9.49
C GLU A 121 11.15 17.51 -9.20
N LYS A 122 10.67 16.36 -8.70
CA LYS A 122 9.25 16.09 -8.47
C LYS A 122 9.00 15.41 -7.14
N MET A 123 8.02 15.90 -6.41
CA MET A 123 7.51 15.29 -5.19
C MET A 123 6.23 14.52 -5.52
N TYR A 124 6.21 13.22 -5.23
CA TYR A 124 5.06 12.33 -5.44
C TYR A 124 4.15 12.26 -4.22
N LEU A 125 4.73 12.36 -3.03
CA LEU A 125 3.99 12.32 -1.76
C LEU A 125 4.60 13.30 -0.77
N ALA A 126 3.73 14.01 -0.06
CA ALA A 126 4.02 14.70 1.19
C ALA A 126 2.84 14.47 2.13
N GLN A 127 3.05 13.67 3.18
CA GLN A 127 1.99 13.36 4.15
C GLN A 127 2.54 13.41 5.57
N GLU A 128 1.79 14.05 6.47
CA GLU A 128 2.05 13.99 7.91
C GLU A 128 1.30 12.81 8.53
N VAL A 129 2.01 12.05 9.36
CA VAL A 129 1.49 10.91 10.12
C VAL A 129 1.73 11.13 11.61
N GLN A 130 0.77 10.69 12.42
CA GLN A 130 0.87 10.72 13.88
C GLN A 130 1.24 9.33 14.40
N ILE A 131 2.29 9.26 15.18
CA ILE A 131 2.78 8.03 15.80
C ILE A 131 2.50 8.12 17.30
N ASP A 132 1.73 7.18 17.82
CA ASP A 132 1.53 7.01 19.26
C ASP A 132 2.51 5.97 19.82
N ARG A 133 2.45 5.77 21.14
CA ARG A 133 3.31 4.82 21.83
C ARG A 133 3.13 3.36 21.37
N HIS A 134 1.92 2.96 20.99
CA HIS A 134 1.64 1.59 20.56
C HIS A 134 2.26 1.33 19.19
N LEU A 135 2.01 2.24 18.25
CA LEU A 135 2.60 2.22 16.90
C LEU A 135 4.13 2.28 16.95
N ALA A 136 4.70 3.05 17.88
CA ALA A 136 6.14 3.12 18.06
C ALA A 136 6.76 1.79 18.53
N ASN A 137 6.06 1.01 19.36
CA ASN A 137 6.57 -0.26 19.87
C ASN A 137 6.50 -1.39 18.84
N ASP A 138 5.42 -1.44 18.05
CA ASP A 138 5.20 -2.52 17.08
C ASP A 138 5.86 -2.25 15.72
N GLY A 139 6.22 -0.99 15.45
CA GLY A 139 6.53 -0.53 14.11
C GLY A 139 5.28 -0.38 13.26
N PHE A 140 5.42 0.28 12.11
CA PHE A 140 4.29 0.49 11.22
C PHE A 140 4.69 0.39 9.75
N LYS A 141 3.79 -0.17 8.94
CA LYS A 141 3.96 -0.32 7.50
C LYS A 141 3.09 0.69 6.76
N PHE A 142 3.71 1.57 5.98
CA PHE A 142 3.03 2.47 5.07
C PHE A 142 3.14 1.95 3.64
N GLU A 143 2.06 2.03 2.87
CA GLU A 143 2.02 1.60 1.47
C GLU A 143 1.49 2.74 0.59
N TYR A 144 2.25 3.08 -0.44
CA TYR A 144 1.96 4.21 -1.31
C TYR A 144 2.12 3.83 -2.78
N LEU A 145 1.05 4.02 -3.56
CA LEU A 145 1.10 3.89 -5.01
C LEU A 145 1.63 5.19 -5.62
N VAL A 146 2.76 5.11 -6.31
CA VAL A 146 3.37 6.24 -7.01
C VAL A 146 3.61 5.91 -8.48
N PRO A 147 3.49 6.90 -9.39
CA PRO A 147 3.81 6.69 -10.78
C PRO A 147 5.32 6.48 -10.95
N VAL A 148 5.70 5.66 -11.92
CA VAL A 148 7.09 5.35 -12.26
C VAL A 148 7.79 6.62 -12.77
N CYS A 149 8.93 6.96 -12.15
CA CYS A 149 9.72 8.14 -12.48
C CYS A 149 10.69 7.87 -13.64
N GLU A 150 11.05 8.93 -14.36
CA GLU A 150 12.02 8.86 -15.47
C GLU A 150 13.44 8.58 -14.96
N SER A 151 13.79 9.05 -13.77
CA SER A 151 15.10 8.80 -13.17
C SER A 151 15.28 7.36 -12.67
N HIS A 152 14.18 6.59 -12.61
CA HIS A 152 14.11 5.26 -11.98
C HIS A 152 14.60 5.21 -10.53
N LYS A 153 14.74 6.37 -9.89
CA LYS A 153 15.22 6.52 -8.54
C LYS A 153 14.19 7.30 -7.74
N TYR A 154 13.94 6.84 -6.53
CA TYR A 154 13.14 7.56 -5.54
C TYR A 154 14.00 7.83 -4.33
N LEU A 155 13.75 8.97 -3.70
CA LEU A 155 14.22 9.25 -2.36
C LEU A 155 13.01 9.26 -1.44
N VAL A 156 12.99 8.31 -0.50
CA VAL A 156 11.95 8.22 0.52
C VAL A 156 12.54 8.77 1.81
N THR A 157 11.90 9.78 2.37
CA THR A 157 12.37 10.45 3.58
C THR A 157 11.26 10.47 4.62
N MET A 158 11.56 10.04 5.85
CA MET A 158 10.68 10.21 6.99
C MET A 158 11.37 11.10 8.02
N THR A 159 10.77 12.23 8.39
CA THR A 159 11.38 13.22 9.30
C THR A 159 10.39 13.71 10.34
N SER A 160 10.85 13.98 11.56
CA SER A 160 9.98 14.53 12.61
C SER A 160 9.60 15.99 12.30
N SER A 161 8.34 16.35 12.56
CA SER A 161 7.88 17.75 12.49
C SER A 161 8.42 18.59 13.66
N ARG A 162 8.81 17.97 14.78
CA ARG A 162 9.16 18.65 16.04
C ARG A 162 10.64 18.59 16.37
N PHE A 163 11.28 17.43 16.17
CA PHE A 163 12.66 17.20 16.55
C PHE A 163 13.59 17.37 15.35
N LEU A 164 14.54 18.29 15.49
CA LEU A 164 15.59 18.52 14.50
C LEU A 164 16.59 17.37 14.55
N GLY A 165 17.00 16.91 13.36
CA GLY A 165 17.92 15.79 13.23
C GLY A 165 17.28 14.41 13.42
N VAL A 166 15.97 14.35 13.65
CA VAL A 166 15.22 13.09 13.69
C VAL A 166 14.61 12.86 12.32
N GLY A 167 15.23 11.99 11.56
CA GLY A 167 14.72 11.54 10.28
C GLY A 167 15.67 10.57 9.63
N ASP A 168 15.12 9.75 8.74
CA ASP A 168 15.86 8.79 7.96
C ASP A 168 15.46 8.91 6.49
N SER A 169 16.37 8.53 5.60
CA SER A 169 16.19 8.69 4.16
C SER A 169 16.82 7.53 3.41
N GLN A 170 16.04 6.86 2.58
CA GLN A 170 16.49 5.72 1.79
C GLN A 170 16.20 5.95 0.32
N SER A 171 17.18 5.63 -0.53
CA SER A 171 17.03 5.70 -1.98
C SER A 171 16.64 4.34 -2.55
N ILE A 172 15.58 4.31 -3.35
CA ILE A 172 15.12 3.11 -4.06
C ILE A 172 15.49 3.26 -5.53
N TYR A 173 16.05 2.21 -6.13
CA TYR A 173 16.32 2.14 -7.56
C TYR A 173 15.45 1.06 -8.20
N ILE A 174 14.64 1.44 -9.19
CA ILE A 174 13.81 0.52 -9.95
C ILE A 174 14.61 -0.03 -11.12
N LYS A 175 14.74 -1.36 -11.19
CA LYS A 175 15.30 -2.01 -12.38
C LYS A 175 14.25 -2.11 -13.48
N ASN A 176 14.65 -1.86 -14.72
CA ASN A 176 13.77 -2.00 -15.87
C ASN A 176 13.22 -3.43 -16.05
N SER A 177 13.98 -4.44 -15.62
CA SER A 177 13.56 -5.85 -15.63
C SER A 177 12.37 -6.15 -14.72
N ASP A 178 12.17 -5.32 -13.69
CA ASP A 178 11.18 -5.60 -12.66
C ASP A 178 9.82 -5.00 -13.05
N ARG A 179 9.77 -4.18 -14.11
CA ARG A 179 8.51 -3.67 -14.66
C ARG A 179 7.73 -4.83 -15.25
N ALA A 180 6.52 -5.05 -14.73
CA ALA A 180 5.57 -5.92 -15.37
C ALA A 180 5.08 -5.23 -16.65
N THR A 181 5.73 -5.52 -17.79
CA THR A 181 5.23 -5.12 -19.10
C THR A 181 4.00 -5.95 -19.40
N PHE A 182 2.83 -5.37 -19.15
CA PHE A 182 1.57 -5.91 -19.62
C PHE A 182 1.28 -5.28 -20.98
N ASP A 183 1.47 -6.05 -22.05
CA ASP A 183 0.84 -5.70 -23.32
C ASP A 183 -0.66 -5.91 -23.15
N SER A 184 -1.43 -4.82 -23.06
CA SER A 184 -2.88 -4.92 -22.98
C SER A 184 -3.40 -5.47 -24.31
N PHE A 185 -3.84 -6.73 -24.31
CA PHE A 185 -4.55 -7.29 -25.44
C PHE A 185 -6.02 -6.86 -25.36
N GLU A 186 -6.32 -5.72 -25.95
CA GLU A 186 -7.70 -5.28 -26.13
C GLU A 186 -8.24 -5.84 -27.44
N SER A 187 -9.17 -6.78 -27.36
CA SER A 187 -9.92 -7.21 -28.53
C SER A 187 -10.85 -6.08 -28.96
N ASN A 188 -10.54 -5.44 -30.10
CA ASN A 188 -11.45 -4.47 -30.69
C ASN A 188 -12.80 -5.15 -30.96
N PRO A 189 -13.92 -4.67 -30.39
CA PRO A 189 -15.22 -5.25 -30.66
C PRO A 189 -15.50 -5.07 -32.17
N PRO A 190 -15.67 -6.17 -32.93
CA PRO A 190 -15.99 -6.07 -34.33
C PRO A 190 -17.34 -5.36 -34.48
N ASN A 191 -17.49 -4.57 -35.54
CA ASN A 191 -18.76 -3.91 -35.85
C ASN A 191 -19.78 -4.94 -36.36
N LEU A 192 -20.31 -5.73 -35.43
CA LEU A 192 -21.29 -6.77 -35.69
C LEU A 192 -22.68 -6.18 -35.63
N ARG A 193 -23.56 -6.74 -36.47
CA ARG A 193 -25.00 -6.49 -36.34
C ARG A 193 -25.47 -7.09 -35.01
N PRO A 194 -26.30 -6.38 -34.23
CA PRO A 194 -26.88 -6.94 -33.00
C PRO A 194 -27.55 -8.27 -33.29
N LEU A 195 -27.16 -9.31 -32.55
CA LEU A 195 -27.70 -10.64 -32.75
C LEU A 195 -29.07 -10.74 -32.08
N PRO A 196 -30.15 -11.12 -32.78
CA PRO A 196 -31.45 -11.25 -32.16
C PRO A 196 -31.49 -12.50 -31.26
N VAL A 197 -32.25 -12.45 -30.16
CA VAL A 197 -32.46 -13.60 -29.25
C VAL A 197 -33.12 -14.79 -29.96
N THR A 198 -33.80 -14.55 -31.08
CA THR A 198 -34.32 -15.60 -31.96
C THR A 198 -33.24 -16.53 -32.53
N SER A 199 -31.97 -16.14 -32.44
CA SER A 199 -30.81 -16.95 -32.84
C SER A 199 -30.54 -18.15 -31.92
N ILE A 200 -31.13 -18.16 -30.71
CA ILE A 200 -31.16 -19.34 -29.84
C ILE A 200 -32.13 -20.36 -30.43
N GLU A 201 -31.71 -21.61 -30.60
CA GLU A 201 -32.53 -22.63 -31.27
C GLU A 201 -33.73 -23.05 -30.42
N ASN A 202 -33.53 -23.23 -29.11
CA ASN A 202 -34.57 -23.63 -28.18
C ASN A 202 -35.49 -22.46 -27.79
N ILE A 203 -36.79 -22.58 -28.09
CA ILE A 203 -37.82 -21.57 -27.83
C ILE A 203 -37.98 -21.28 -26.33
N GLU A 204 -37.88 -22.29 -25.47
CA GLU A 204 -38.01 -22.10 -24.01
C GLU A 204 -36.83 -21.31 -23.46
N HIS A 205 -35.63 -21.50 -24.01
CA HIS A 205 -34.44 -20.75 -23.60
C HIS A 205 -34.48 -19.28 -24.03
N ARG A 206 -35.20 -18.95 -25.11
CA ARG A 206 -35.40 -17.55 -25.53
C ARG A 206 -36.12 -16.72 -24.46
N LYS A 207 -37.08 -17.33 -23.75
CA LYS A 207 -37.89 -16.64 -22.71
C LYS A 207 -37.06 -16.20 -21.50
N LEU A 208 -35.86 -16.75 -21.33
CA LEU A 208 -34.94 -16.41 -20.24
C LEU A 208 -34.30 -15.03 -20.42
N PHE A 209 -34.30 -14.51 -21.65
CA PHE A 209 -33.69 -13.23 -22.01
C PHE A 209 -34.79 -12.18 -22.20
N GLY A 210 -34.86 -11.21 -21.28
CA GLY A 210 -35.85 -10.13 -21.29
C GLY A 210 -35.59 -8.99 -22.29
N PHE A 211 -34.81 -9.25 -23.34
CA PHE A 211 -34.41 -8.27 -24.35
C PHE A 211 -34.49 -8.88 -25.75
N GLU A 212 -34.58 -8.04 -26.78
CA GLU A 212 -34.77 -8.51 -28.17
C GLU A 212 -33.44 -8.84 -28.87
N PHE A 213 -32.38 -8.08 -28.58
CA PHE A 213 -31.07 -8.19 -29.20
C PHE A 213 -29.96 -8.27 -28.16
N PHE A 214 -28.99 -9.14 -28.42
CA PHE A 214 -27.74 -9.18 -27.68
C PHE A 214 -26.92 -7.91 -27.92
N ASN A 215 -26.25 -7.44 -26.88
CA ASN A 215 -25.31 -6.32 -27.01
C ASN A 215 -24.08 -6.72 -27.85
N PRO A 216 -23.21 -5.78 -28.25
CA PRO A 216 -22.05 -6.10 -29.10
C PRO A 216 -21.11 -7.17 -28.52
N VAL A 217 -20.83 -7.12 -27.21
CA VAL A 217 -19.95 -8.11 -26.53
C VAL A 217 -20.58 -9.50 -26.55
N GLN A 218 -21.86 -9.58 -26.18
CA GLN A 218 -22.63 -10.82 -26.20
C GLN A 218 -22.75 -11.39 -27.62
N SER A 219 -22.99 -10.54 -28.61
CA SER A 219 -23.09 -10.93 -30.03
C SER A 219 -21.75 -11.48 -30.55
N GLN A 220 -20.63 -10.86 -30.15
CA GLN A 220 -19.29 -11.29 -30.53
C GLN A 220 -18.94 -12.69 -30.02
N VAL A 221 -19.30 -13.00 -28.76
CA VAL A 221 -18.96 -14.29 -28.16
C VAL A 221 -20.05 -15.36 -28.30
N PHE A 222 -21.23 -15.00 -28.82
CA PHE A 222 -22.39 -15.90 -28.89
C PHE A 222 -22.06 -17.23 -29.56
N PHE A 223 -21.32 -17.19 -30.68
CA PHE A 223 -20.98 -18.40 -31.41
C PHE A 223 -20.12 -19.33 -30.54
N GLN A 224 -19.04 -18.82 -29.95
CA GLN A 224 -18.18 -19.60 -29.07
C GLN A 224 -18.97 -20.15 -27.87
N THR A 225 -19.81 -19.32 -27.24
CA THR A 225 -20.58 -19.73 -26.05
C THR A 225 -21.70 -20.74 -26.35
N TYR A 226 -22.41 -20.62 -27.47
CA TYR A 226 -23.62 -21.39 -27.75
C TYR A 226 -23.44 -22.49 -28.80
N ARG A 227 -22.38 -22.46 -29.61
CA ARG A 227 -22.12 -23.43 -30.68
C ARG A 227 -20.90 -24.30 -30.44
N THR A 228 -20.05 -23.97 -29.46
CA THR A 228 -18.82 -24.72 -29.16
C THR A 228 -18.78 -25.10 -27.68
N ASP A 229 -17.89 -26.03 -27.32
CA ASP A 229 -17.64 -26.45 -25.94
C ASP A 229 -16.24 -25.97 -25.46
N GLU A 230 -15.67 -24.96 -26.11
CA GLU A 230 -14.37 -24.39 -25.74
C GLU A 230 -14.46 -23.50 -24.50
N SER A 231 -13.41 -23.52 -23.68
CA SER A 231 -13.27 -22.61 -22.55
C SER A 231 -13.11 -21.16 -23.03
N LEU A 232 -13.91 -20.26 -22.46
CA LEU A 232 -13.95 -18.86 -22.85
C LEU A 232 -13.56 -17.94 -21.68
N LEU A 233 -12.62 -17.02 -21.92
CA LEU A 233 -12.27 -15.93 -21.01
C LEU A 233 -12.90 -14.62 -21.52
N ILE A 234 -13.71 -13.96 -20.69
CA ILE A 234 -14.38 -12.70 -21.04
C ILE A 234 -13.99 -11.61 -20.06
N CYS A 235 -13.13 -10.70 -20.52
CA CYS A 235 -12.72 -9.52 -19.79
C CYS A 235 -13.50 -8.30 -20.29
N ALA A 236 -14.63 -7.99 -19.65
CA ALA A 236 -15.46 -6.85 -20.01
C ALA A 236 -15.90 -6.07 -18.76
N PRO A 237 -16.20 -4.77 -18.85
CA PRO A 237 -16.66 -3.97 -17.72
C PRO A 237 -17.92 -4.52 -17.04
N THR A 238 -18.15 -4.10 -15.79
CA THR A 238 -19.45 -4.32 -15.13
C THR A 238 -20.56 -3.73 -16.00
N ALA A 239 -21.71 -4.40 -16.06
CA ALA A 239 -22.84 -4.10 -16.97
C ALA A 239 -22.66 -4.44 -18.46
N ALA A 240 -21.54 -5.02 -18.90
CA ALA A 240 -21.41 -5.58 -20.26
C ALA A 240 -22.28 -6.83 -20.52
N GLY A 241 -23.10 -7.25 -19.54
CA GLY A 241 -24.01 -8.39 -19.69
C GLY A 241 -23.34 -9.76 -19.63
N LYS A 242 -22.20 -9.87 -18.93
CA LYS A 242 -21.46 -11.14 -18.73
C LYS A 242 -22.34 -12.26 -18.15
N THR A 243 -23.27 -11.91 -17.27
CA THR A 243 -24.21 -12.87 -16.68
C THR A 243 -25.08 -13.55 -17.74
N SER A 244 -25.58 -12.81 -18.73
CA SER A 244 -26.36 -13.40 -19.83
C SER A 244 -25.53 -14.35 -20.69
N ILE A 245 -24.21 -14.14 -20.77
CA ILE A 245 -23.29 -15.05 -21.48
C ILE A 245 -23.15 -16.36 -20.68
N ALA A 246 -23.05 -16.29 -19.35
CA ALA A 246 -23.08 -17.47 -18.49
C ALA A 246 -24.41 -18.23 -18.60
N GLU A 247 -25.54 -17.51 -18.66
CA GLU A 247 -26.87 -18.09 -18.88
C GLU A 247 -26.97 -18.79 -20.24
N LEU A 248 -26.39 -18.22 -21.30
CA LEU A 248 -26.29 -18.87 -22.62
C LEU A 248 -25.51 -20.18 -22.56
N ALA A 249 -24.39 -20.21 -21.83
CA ALA A 249 -23.60 -21.43 -21.64
C ALA A 249 -24.39 -22.52 -20.88
N ILE A 250 -25.14 -22.14 -19.84
CA ILE A 250 -26.03 -23.06 -19.10
C ILE A 250 -27.14 -23.59 -20.03
N CYS A 251 -27.76 -22.72 -20.82
CA CYS A 251 -28.79 -23.11 -21.80
C CYS A 251 -28.24 -24.09 -22.84
N ARG A 252 -27.00 -23.89 -23.30
CA ARG A 252 -26.31 -24.81 -24.21
C ARG A 252 -26.11 -26.16 -23.55
N LEU A 253 -25.55 -26.19 -22.34
CA LEU A 253 -25.32 -27.41 -21.57
C LEU A 253 -26.59 -28.25 -21.42
N PHE A 254 -27.70 -27.63 -21.01
CA PHE A 254 -28.98 -28.34 -20.85
C PHE A 254 -29.61 -28.77 -22.18
N SER A 255 -29.23 -28.15 -23.30
CA SER A 255 -29.70 -28.57 -24.63
C SER A 255 -28.91 -29.77 -25.16
N THR A 256 -27.60 -29.82 -24.94
CA THR A 256 -26.72 -30.89 -25.47
C THR A 256 -26.54 -32.05 -24.52
N HIS A 257 -26.46 -31.77 -23.22
CA HIS A 257 -26.18 -32.74 -22.17
C HIS A 257 -27.14 -32.55 -20.98
N PRO A 258 -28.42 -32.95 -21.10
CA PRO A 258 -29.44 -32.69 -20.08
C PRO A 258 -29.14 -33.24 -18.67
N GLU A 259 -28.33 -34.30 -18.59
CA GLU A 259 -27.95 -34.97 -17.34
C GLU A 259 -26.74 -34.31 -16.64
N GLN A 260 -26.07 -33.35 -17.29
CA GLN A 260 -24.92 -32.67 -16.73
C GLN A 260 -25.32 -31.50 -15.84
N LYS A 261 -24.39 -31.09 -14.97
CA LYS A 261 -24.59 -30.03 -13.97
C LYS A 261 -23.69 -28.84 -14.29
N ALA A 262 -24.22 -27.64 -14.11
CA ALA A 262 -23.45 -26.39 -14.15
C ALA A 262 -23.16 -25.92 -12.72
N VAL A 263 -21.94 -25.42 -12.49
CA VAL A 263 -21.54 -24.78 -11.23
C VAL A 263 -21.20 -23.33 -11.52
N TYR A 264 -21.86 -22.40 -10.84
CA TYR A 264 -21.60 -20.98 -10.91
C TYR A 264 -20.87 -20.51 -9.65
N LEU A 265 -19.73 -19.84 -9.83
CA LEU A 265 -18.91 -19.33 -8.75
C LEU A 265 -18.89 -17.81 -8.80
N ALA A 266 -19.04 -17.17 -7.64
CA ALA A 266 -18.86 -15.74 -7.49
C ALA A 266 -18.16 -15.44 -6.14
N PRO A 267 -17.35 -14.37 -6.05
CA PRO A 267 -16.51 -14.11 -4.88
C PRO A 267 -17.30 -13.63 -3.65
N LEU A 268 -18.53 -13.13 -3.83
CA LEU A 268 -19.35 -12.55 -2.76
C LEU A 268 -20.68 -13.29 -2.63
N LYS A 269 -21.05 -13.62 -1.38
CA LYS A 269 -22.33 -14.26 -1.06
C LYS A 269 -23.52 -13.47 -1.57
N ALA A 270 -23.50 -12.13 -1.46
CA ALA A 270 -24.57 -11.28 -1.93
C ALA A 270 -24.85 -11.45 -3.43
N ILE A 271 -23.80 -11.56 -4.25
CA ILE A 271 -23.93 -11.80 -5.71
C ILE A 271 -24.56 -13.16 -5.95
N VAL A 272 -24.13 -14.19 -5.21
CA VAL A 272 -24.72 -15.54 -5.33
C VAL A 272 -26.20 -15.51 -4.96
N THR A 273 -26.57 -14.88 -3.84
CA THR A 273 -27.97 -14.79 -3.38
C THR A 273 -28.85 -14.08 -4.42
N GLU A 274 -28.38 -12.98 -5.00
CA GLU A 274 -29.09 -12.28 -6.08
C GLU A 274 -29.28 -13.20 -7.31
N ARG A 275 -28.21 -13.90 -7.72
CA ARG A 275 -28.28 -14.84 -8.84
C ARG A 275 -29.20 -16.02 -8.57
N VAL A 276 -29.22 -16.56 -7.35
CA VAL A 276 -30.13 -17.64 -6.95
C VAL A 276 -31.59 -17.19 -7.06
N GLN A 277 -31.93 -15.97 -6.65
CA GLN A 277 -33.29 -15.43 -6.77
C GLN A 277 -33.70 -15.29 -8.25
N ASP A 278 -32.84 -14.71 -9.09
CA ASP A 278 -33.08 -14.55 -10.53
C ASP A 278 -33.18 -15.91 -11.24
N TRP A 279 -32.27 -16.84 -10.95
CA TRP A 279 -32.21 -18.14 -11.59
C TRP A 279 -33.28 -19.11 -11.12
N ARG A 280 -33.82 -18.97 -9.90
CA ARG A 280 -35.03 -19.70 -9.49
C ARG A 280 -36.22 -19.35 -10.37
N MET A 281 -36.37 -18.09 -10.76
CA MET A 281 -37.44 -17.69 -11.69
C MET A 281 -37.22 -18.20 -13.11
N LYS A 282 -35.95 -18.27 -13.56
CA LYS A 282 -35.57 -18.66 -14.92
C LYS A 282 -35.49 -20.18 -15.12
N PHE A 283 -34.80 -20.89 -14.24
CA PHE A 283 -34.50 -22.33 -14.36
C PHE A 283 -35.33 -23.22 -13.42
N GLY A 284 -36.12 -22.63 -12.51
CA GLY A 284 -37.01 -23.36 -11.61
C GLY A 284 -36.28 -24.23 -10.59
N ASP A 285 -36.90 -25.37 -10.26
CA ASP A 285 -36.46 -26.31 -9.21
C ASP A 285 -35.18 -27.10 -9.55
N LYS A 286 -34.57 -26.86 -10.72
CA LYS A 286 -33.29 -27.48 -11.12
C LYS A 286 -32.08 -26.86 -10.40
N LEU A 287 -32.29 -25.81 -9.62
CA LEU A 287 -31.23 -25.08 -8.92
C LEU A 287 -31.04 -25.62 -7.49
N ILE A 288 -29.80 -26.03 -7.20
CA ILE A 288 -29.37 -26.44 -5.85
C ILE A 288 -28.33 -25.43 -5.38
N GLU A 289 -28.59 -24.81 -4.21
CA GLU A 289 -27.64 -23.93 -3.54
C GLU A 289 -26.67 -24.78 -2.70
N LEU A 290 -25.38 -24.67 -2.99
CA LEU A 290 -24.32 -25.29 -2.19
C LEU A 290 -23.73 -24.20 -1.30
N THR A 291 -24.08 -24.24 -0.01
CA THR A 291 -23.54 -23.36 1.05
C THR A 291 -22.29 -23.92 1.67
#